data_AF-A0A074W7R9-F1
#
_entry.id   AF-A0A074W7R9-F1
#
_cell.length_a   1.000
_cell.length_b   1.000
_cell.length_c   1.000
_cell.angle_alpha   90.00
_cell.angle_beta   90.00
_cell.angle_gamma   90.00
#
_symmetry.space_group_name_H-M   'P 1'
#
loop_
_entity.id
_entity.type
_entity.pdbx_description
1 polymer ?
#
loop_
_entity_poly.entity_id
_entity_poly.type
_entity_poly.pdbx_seq_one_letter_code
_entity_poly.pdbx_strand_id
1 'polypeptide(L)'
;MDLFYLKNAALYQSYVDKVDPTEPQAHFSNVPLQATEEKDNDNPNMTISVRIRPMLEDDIASGFPRAVYPRPHDSTAKHQTIDLHDLYNHPRRPRPILRSSTHKLQKVFDAGASTAQVYDEVVRDLVLSAVKGKLGTLFAYGQTSSGKTFTVTELQKLAVSELVDRQAELYITVVELSGNVAFDLLKQRERIAVREDASGTTRLVGALDQRVSGKEQAVELLEKAMSFRRAAPTLKNPASSRSHCICRIRVVQPTSPEQGYLYMIDLAGSEAARDVAEHGPETMRETRDNNVSLSVLKDCIRQRALAASSKKKVHVPVRGSTLTKVLKHVFDPKVSQECKTVVIACVNPSLGDVSSSKNTLRYAELLGKMD
;
A
#
# COMPACT_ATOMS: atom_id res chain seq x y z
N MET A 1 2.13 -24.33 -9.86
CA MET A 1 3.03 -23.34 -10.51
C MET A 1 4.42 -23.43 -9.88
N ASP A 2 4.46 -23.59 -8.57
CA ASP A 2 5.65 -23.70 -7.72
C ASP A 2 6.66 -24.77 -8.18
N LEU A 3 6.20 -25.99 -8.45
CA LEU A 3 7.06 -27.07 -8.99
C LEU A 3 7.73 -26.71 -10.32
N PHE A 4 7.11 -25.85 -11.14
CA PHE A 4 7.72 -25.39 -12.39
C PHE A 4 8.87 -24.44 -12.11
N TYR A 5 8.71 -23.47 -11.20
CA TYR A 5 9.80 -22.57 -10.84
C TYR A 5 10.95 -23.30 -10.16
N LEU A 6 10.66 -24.17 -9.18
CA LEU A 6 11.69 -24.93 -8.45
C LEU A 6 12.52 -25.82 -9.38
N LYS A 7 11.88 -26.54 -10.31
CA LYS A 7 12.58 -27.37 -11.31
C LYS A 7 13.46 -26.56 -12.26
N ASN A 8 13.17 -25.27 -12.45
CA ASN A 8 13.87 -24.41 -13.39
C ASN A 8 14.66 -23.29 -12.70
N ALA A 9 14.89 -23.35 -11.38
CA ALA A 9 15.55 -22.28 -10.62
C ALA A 9 16.98 -21.99 -11.12
N ALA A 10 17.78 -23.02 -11.38
CA ALA A 10 19.12 -22.86 -11.94
C ALA A 10 19.09 -22.28 -13.36
N LEU A 11 18.13 -22.71 -14.19
CA LEU A 11 17.95 -22.16 -15.54
C LEU A 11 17.55 -20.69 -15.48
N TYR A 12 16.63 -20.35 -14.58
CA TYR A 12 16.23 -18.97 -14.32
C TYR A 12 17.42 -18.10 -13.96
N GLN A 13 18.22 -18.53 -12.98
CA GLN A 13 19.41 -17.77 -12.56
C GLN A 13 20.37 -17.56 -13.75
N SER A 14 20.61 -18.59 -14.56
CA SER A 14 21.46 -18.48 -15.75
C SER A 14 20.95 -17.51 -16.83
N TYR A 15 19.64 -17.23 -16.84
CA TYR A 15 19.07 -16.21 -17.71
C TYR A 15 19.17 -14.82 -17.09
N VAL A 16 18.86 -14.68 -15.80
CA VAL A 16 18.96 -13.39 -15.07
C VAL A 16 20.40 -12.88 -15.06
N ASP A 17 21.39 -13.76 -14.87
CA ASP A 17 22.81 -13.40 -14.88
C ASP A 17 23.29 -12.83 -16.22
N LYS A 18 22.53 -13.04 -17.31
CA LYS A 18 22.81 -12.52 -18.65
C LYS A 18 22.04 -11.23 -18.97
N VAL A 19 21.14 -10.80 -18.09
CA VAL A 19 20.38 -9.56 -18.27
C VAL A 19 21.30 -8.39 -17.99
N ASP A 20 21.43 -7.49 -18.96
CA ASP A 20 22.06 -6.18 -18.72
C ASP A 20 21.05 -5.26 -18.00
N PRO A 21 21.33 -4.83 -16.75
CA PRO A 21 20.44 -3.95 -16.01
C PRO A 21 20.44 -2.52 -16.53
N THR A 22 21.34 -2.15 -17.44
CA THR A 22 21.40 -0.80 -18.04
C THR A 22 20.45 -0.64 -19.22
N GLU A 23 20.08 -1.72 -19.90
CA GLU A 23 19.18 -1.68 -21.05
C GLU A 23 17.70 -1.78 -20.63
N PRO A 24 16.76 -1.03 -21.25
CA PRO A 24 15.33 -1.22 -21.03
C PRO A 24 14.90 -2.62 -21.47
N GLN A 25 14.24 -3.37 -20.59
CA GLN A 25 13.80 -4.73 -20.92
C GLN A 25 12.46 -4.70 -21.68
N ALA A 26 12.35 -5.45 -22.79
CA ALA A 26 11.18 -5.42 -23.67
C ALA A 26 9.88 -5.86 -22.96
N HIS A 27 8.89 -4.97 -22.92
CA HIS A 27 7.51 -5.28 -22.50
C HIS A 27 6.77 -6.04 -23.62
N PHE A 28 6.59 -7.35 -23.47
CA PHE A 28 5.72 -8.14 -24.39
C PHE A 28 4.23 -8.06 -24.01
N SER A 29 3.71 -6.90 -23.62
CA SER A 29 2.26 -6.70 -23.67
C SER A 29 1.87 -6.46 -25.13
N ASN A 30 0.95 -7.27 -25.68
CA ASN A 30 0.31 -7.02 -26.99
C ASN A 30 -0.54 -5.73 -27.04
N VAL A 31 -0.33 -4.81 -26.10
CA VAL A 31 -0.85 -3.45 -26.16
C VAL A 31 0.32 -2.60 -26.62
N PRO A 32 0.28 -1.98 -27.81
CA PRO A 32 1.29 -1.00 -28.15
C PRO A 32 1.25 0.08 -27.08
N LEU A 33 2.34 0.24 -26.33
CA LEU A 33 2.69 1.53 -25.79
C LEU A 33 2.92 2.38 -27.03
N GLN A 34 1.88 3.11 -27.47
CA GLN A 34 2.15 4.30 -28.25
C GLN A 34 3.23 5.05 -27.48
N ALA A 35 4.30 5.43 -28.17
CA ALA A 35 5.21 6.46 -27.69
C ALA A 35 4.41 7.76 -27.61
N THR A 36 3.49 7.84 -26.66
CA THR A 36 3.00 9.10 -26.16
C THR A 36 4.18 9.69 -25.44
N GLU A 37 4.65 10.84 -25.90
CA GLU A 37 5.55 11.72 -25.15
C GLU A 37 5.21 11.58 -23.66
N GLU A 38 6.17 11.17 -22.81
CA GLU A 38 6.01 11.13 -21.36
C GLU A 38 5.71 12.57 -20.91
N LYS A 39 4.43 12.97 -20.96
CA LYS A 39 3.98 14.20 -20.33
C LYS A 39 4.19 13.99 -18.85
N ASP A 40 5.11 14.77 -18.31
CA ASP A 40 5.51 14.74 -16.92
C ASP A 40 4.36 15.30 -16.05
N ASN A 41 3.42 14.42 -15.73
CA ASN A 41 2.14 14.71 -15.09
C ASN A 41 2.14 14.07 -13.68
N ASP A 42 3.20 14.32 -12.91
CA ASP A 42 3.30 13.88 -11.52
C ASP A 42 2.37 14.72 -10.65
N ASN A 43 1.44 14.08 -9.96
CA ASN A 43 0.60 14.74 -8.98
C ASN A 43 1.45 15.21 -7.78
N PRO A 44 1.61 16.53 -7.54
CA PRO A 44 2.52 17.04 -6.51
C PRO A 44 2.06 16.69 -5.08
N ASN A 45 0.81 16.28 -4.91
CA ASN A 45 0.24 15.90 -3.63
C ASN A 45 0.23 14.38 -3.39
N MET A 46 0.72 13.57 -4.34
CA MET A 46 0.80 12.12 -4.20
C MET A 46 2.20 11.59 -4.51
N THR A 47 2.83 10.98 -3.52
CA THR A 47 4.13 10.30 -3.68
C THR A 47 3.93 8.80 -3.80
N ILE A 48 4.44 8.19 -4.88
CA ILE A 48 4.39 6.75 -5.09
C ILE A 48 5.77 6.12 -4.91
N SER A 49 5.86 5.21 -3.95
CA SER A 49 7.08 4.49 -3.64
C SER A 49 6.85 2.98 -3.63
N VAL A 50 7.92 2.22 -3.83
CA VAL A 50 7.94 0.77 -3.61
C VAL A 50 8.91 0.43 -2.51
N ARG A 51 8.54 -0.56 -1.69
CA ARG A 51 9.44 -1.18 -0.71
C ARG A 51 9.55 -2.67 -1.00
N ILE A 52 10.76 -3.12 -1.27
CA ILE A 52 11.09 -4.53 -1.48
C ILE A 52 11.51 -5.09 -0.12
N ARG A 53 10.79 -6.08 0.41
CA ARG A 53 11.26 -6.74 1.64
C ARG A 53 12.50 -7.60 1.36
N PRO A 54 13.34 -7.90 2.37
CA PRO A 54 14.38 -8.92 2.24
C PRO A 54 13.80 -10.29 1.88
N MET A 55 14.63 -11.15 1.27
CA MET A 55 14.34 -12.59 1.23
C MET A 55 14.39 -13.13 2.66
N LEU A 56 13.32 -13.79 3.11
CA LEU A 56 13.25 -14.40 4.44
C LEU A 56 13.86 -15.80 4.40
N GLU A 57 14.18 -16.35 5.57
CA GLU A 57 14.75 -17.69 5.71
C GLU A 57 13.88 -18.75 5.03
N ASP A 58 12.55 -18.66 5.18
CA ASP A 58 11.60 -19.57 4.53
C ASP A 58 11.61 -19.44 3.00
N ASP A 59 11.80 -18.24 2.44
CA ASP A 59 11.88 -18.05 0.99
C ASP A 59 13.14 -18.74 0.43
N ILE A 60 14.25 -18.61 1.17
CA ILE A 60 15.55 -19.20 0.83
C ILE A 60 15.50 -20.72 0.97
N ALA A 61 14.94 -21.21 2.08
CA ALA A 61 14.78 -22.64 2.34
C ALA A 61 13.85 -23.32 1.33
N SER A 62 12.83 -22.60 0.84
CA SER A 62 11.94 -23.08 -0.22
C SER A 62 12.63 -23.18 -1.58
N GLY A 63 13.79 -22.55 -1.77
CA GLY A 63 14.59 -22.63 -3.00
C GLY A 63 14.10 -21.73 -4.14
N PHE A 64 13.20 -20.78 -3.87
CA PHE A 64 12.79 -19.81 -4.89
C PHE A 64 13.85 -18.71 -5.04
N PRO A 65 14.35 -18.46 -6.26
CA PRO A 65 15.28 -17.37 -6.50
C PRO A 65 14.59 -16.00 -6.40
N ARG A 66 15.38 -14.94 -6.32
CA ARG A 66 14.89 -13.56 -6.36
C ARG A 66 14.39 -13.22 -7.77
N ALA A 67 13.26 -12.53 -7.85
CA ALA A 67 12.65 -12.07 -9.10
C ALA A 67 12.54 -10.56 -9.27
N VAL A 68 12.85 -9.79 -8.23
CA VAL A 68 12.70 -8.33 -8.25
C VAL A 68 14.05 -7.67 -8.00
N TYR A 69 14.45 -6.79 -8.91
CA TYR A 69 15.78 -6.20 -8.99
C TYR A 69 15.67 -4.68 -9.16
N PRO A 70 15.91 -3.89 -8.10
CA PRO A 70 16.05 -2.44 -8.24
C PRO A 70 17.30 -2.14 -9.06
N ARG A 71 17.20 -1.24 -10.04
CA ARG A 71 18.38 -0.77 -10.78
C ARG A 71 19.19 0.20 -9.92
N PRO A 72 20.52 0.29 -10.13
CA PRO A 72 21.32 1.34 -9.52
C PRO A 72 20.69 2.72 -9.76
N HIS A 73 20.64 3.51 -8.70
CA HIS A 73 20.02 4.82 -8.73
C HIS A 73 20.96 5.86 -9.34
N ASP A 74 20.52 6.53 -10.39
CA ASP A 74 21.12 7.79 -10.83
C ASP A 74 20.48 8.93 -10.03
N SER A 75 21.28 9.64 -9.22
CA SER A 75 20.83 10.78 -8.40
C SER A 75 20.15 11.90 -9.20
N THR A 76 20.36 11.96 -10.52
CA THR A 76 19.76 12.96 -11.41
C THR A 76 18.41 12.51 -11.98
N ALA A 77 18.08 11.22 -11.88
CA ALA A 77 16.84 10.67 -12.43
C ALA A 77 15.65 11.00 -11.53
N LYS A 78 14.60 11.59 -12.12
CA LYS A 78 13.33 11.87 -11.43
C LYS A 78 12.62 10.60 -10.95
N HIS A 79 12.78 9.52 -11.71
CA HIS A 79 12.17 8.22 -11.45
C HIS A 79 13.24 7.15 -11.30
N GLN A 80 13.05 6.28 -10.32
CA GLN A 80 13.85 5.09 -10.08
C GLN A 80 13.23 3.89 -10.80
N THR A 81 14.08 2.96 -11.21
CA THR A 81 13.67 1.84 -12.06
C THR A 81 13.80 0.51 -11.33
N ILE A 82 12.79 -0.35 -11.47
CA ILE A 82 12.78 -1.70 -10.93
C ILE A 82 12.46 -2.70 -12.03
N ASP A 83 13.29 -3.73 -12.13
CA ASP A 83 13.08 -4.85 -13.04
C ASP A 83 12.47 -6.04 -12.29
N LEU A 84 11.58 -6.73 -12.99
CA LEU A 84 10.97 -7.97 -12.53
C LEU A 84 11.13 -9.03 -13.61
N HIS A 85 11.66 -10.19 -13.24
CA HIS A 85 11.96 -11.29 -14.14
C HIS A 85 11.17 -12.55 -13.76
N ASP A 86 10.47 -13.11 -14.73
CA ASP A 86 9.59 -14.28 -14.59
C ASP A 86 9.98 -15.38 -15.60
N LEU A 87 9.73 -16.64 -15.27
CA LEU A 87 9.82 -17.75 -16.23
C LEU A 87 8.48 -18.03 -16.87
N TYR A 88 8.44 -18.03 -18.20
CA TYR A 88 7.25 -18.40 -18.95
C TYR A 88 7.44 -19.71 -19.71
N ASN A 89 6.52 -20.65 -19.47
CA ASN A 89 6.44 -21.90 -20.22
C ASN A 89 5.71 -21.68 -21.56
N HIS A 90 6.47 -21.42 -22.63
CA HIS A 90 5.91 -21.11 -23.93
C HIS A 90 5.46 -22.39 -24.68
N PRO A 91 4.19 -22.52 -25.14
CA PRO A 91 3.68 -23.76 -25.74
C PRO A 91 4.46 -24.27 -26.98
N ARG A 92 5.13 -23.36 -27.69
CA ARG A 92 5.93 -23.67 -28.90
C ARG A 92 7.45 -23.72 -28.68
N ARG A 93 7.94 -23.58 -27.45
CA ARG A 93 9.39 -23.63 -27.16
C ARG A 93 9.68 -24.80 -26.23
N PRO A 94 10.76 -25.57 -26.46
CA PRO A 94 11.09 -26.73 -25.63
C PRO A 94 11.66 -26.33 -24.25
N ARG A 95 12.16 -25.09 -24.12
CA ARG A 95 12.69 -24.54 -22.87
C ARG A 95 11.88 -23.33 -22.42
N PRO A 96 11.71 -23.13 -21.10
CA PRO A 96 11.18 -21.89 -20.56
C PRO A 96 11.96 -20.68 -21.08
N ILE A 97 11.26 -19.57 -21.22
CA ILE A 97 11.86 -18.28 -21.63
C ILE A 97 11.77 -17.29 -20.46
N LEU A 98 12.78 -16.44 -20.34
CA LEU A 98 12.74 -15.31 -19.40
C LEU A 98 11.79 -14.24 -19.93
N ARG A 99 10.90 -13.76 -19.08
CA ARG A 99 10.06 -12.59 -19.32
C ARG A 99 10.40 -11.52 -18.32
N SER A 100 10.89 -10.40 -18.82
CA SER A 100 11.23 -9.23 -18.02
C SER A 100 10.12 -8.18 -18.13
N SER A 101 9.92 -7.41 -17.06
CA SER A 101 9.13 -6.18 -17.09
C SER A 101 9.81 -5.12 -16.25
N THR A 102 9.93 -3.92 -16.79
CA THR A 102 10.54 -2.77 -16.14
C THR A 102 9.44 -1.80 -15.70
N HIS A 103 9.53 -1.29 -14.47
CA HIS A 103 8.59 -0.31 -13.92
C HIS A 103 9.36 0.91 -13.43
N LYS A 104 8.83 2.12 -13.70
CA LYS A 104 9.40 3.38 -13.22
C LYS A 104 8.55 3.93 -12.08
N LEU A 105 9.18 4.34 -10.98
CA LEU A 105 8.51 4.85 -9.78
C LEU A 105 9.29 6.02 -9.19
N GLN A 106 8.64 6.89 -8.41
CA GLN A 106 9.32 8.07 -7.86
C GLN A 106 10.39 7.67 -6.82
N LYS A 107 10.13 6.63 -6.02
CA LYS A 107 11.06 6.09 -5.02
C LYS A 107 11.01 4.56 -4.94
N VAL A 108 12.17 3.93 -4.78
CA VAL A 108 12.37 2.49 -4.62
C VAL A 108 13.28 2.26 -3.42
N PHE A 109 12.72 1.61 -2.41
CA PHE A 109 13.42 1.16 -1.22
C PHE A 109 13.73 -0.32 -1.37
N ASP A 110 15.01 -0.66 -1.48
CA ASP A 110 15.46 -2.04 -1.59
C ASP A 110 15.43 -2.78 -0.25
N ALA A 111 15.93 -4.02 -0.23
CA ALA A 111 15.97 -4.84 0.97
C ALA A 111 16.88 -4.29 2.09
N GLY A 112 17.82 -3.40 1.77
CA GLY A 112 18.70 -2.75 2.74
C GLY A 112 18.09 -1.50 3.38
N ALA A 113 17.04 -0.93 2.78
CA ALA A 113 16.42 0.29 3.26
C ALA A 113 15.73 0.11 4.63
N SER A 114 16.20 0.88 5.61
CA SER A 114 15.63 0.90 6.95
C SER A 114 14.25 1.58 6.96
N THR A 115 13.41 1.26 7.94
CA THR A 115 12.12 1.98 8.09
C THR A 115 12.32 3.46 8.42
N ALA A 116 13.41 3.82 9.13
CA ALA A 116 13.74 5.21 9.39
C ALA A 116 14.04 5.98 8.10
N GLN A 117 14.78 5.37 7.17
CA GLN A 117 15.02 5.97 5.85
C GLN A 117 13.70 6.16 5.08
N VAL A 118 12.83 5.14 5.04
CA VAL A 118 11.50 5.26 4.40
C VAL A 118 10.69 6.38 5.05
N TYR A 119 10.75 6.49 6.38
CA TYR A 119 10.06 7.55 7.12
C TYR A 119 10.56 8.94 6.69
N ASP A 120 11.87 9.14 6.72
CA ASP A 120 12.49 10.43 6.41
C ASP A 120 12.26 10.87 4.97
N GLU A 121 12.35 9.94 4.01
CA GLU A 121 12.25 10.27 2.60
C GLU A 121 10.81 10.49 2.10
N VAL A 122 9.81 9.80 2.65
CA VAL A 122 8.43 9.88 2.11
C VAL A 122 7.33 10.11 3.15
N VAL A 123 7.53 9.86 4.44
CA VAL A 123 6.43 9.95 5.44
C VAL A 123 6.51 11.20 6.31
N ARG A 124 7.71 11.67 6.64
CA ARG A 124 7.95 12.84 7.51
C ARG A 124 7.16 14.06 7.02
N ASP A 125 7.08 14.25 5.72
CA ASP A 125 6.32 15.33 5.08
C ASP A 125 4.81 15.28 5.37
N LEU A 126 4.22 14.08 5.51
CA LEU A 126 2.83 13.92 5.93
C LEU A 126 2.64 14.35 7.39
N VAL A 127 3.59 13.98 8.25
CA VAL A 127 3.59 14.31 9.68
C VAL A 127 3.68 15.84 9.85
N LEU A 128 4.59 16.49 9.14
CA LEU A 128 4.73 17.95 9.15
C LEU A 128 3.50 18.67 8.60
N SER A 129 2.84 18.11 7.58
CA SER A 129 1.56 18.65 7.08
C SER A 129 0.45 18.53 8.12
N ALA A 130 0.35 17.41 8.84
CA ALA A 130 -0.63 17.24 9.91
C ALA A 130 -0.37 18.21 11.08
N VAL A 131 0.88 18.45 11.44
CA VAL A 131 1.28 19.49 12.39
C VAL A 131 0.72 20.86 11.94
N LYS A 132 0.76 21.19 10.65
CA LYS A 132 0.21 22.45 10.09
C LYS A 132 -1.31 22.46 9.92
N GLY A 133 -2.05 21.56 10.55
CA GLY A 133 -3.52 21.51 10.44
C GLY A 133 -4.04 20.90 9.13
N LYS A 134 -3.20 20.24 8.32
CA LYS A 134 -3.59 19.62 7.04
C LYS A 134 -3.85 18.11 7.18
N LEU A 135 -4.27 17.47 6.09
CA LEU A 135 -4.42 16.03 6.02
C LEU A 135 -3.15 15.37 5.44
N GLY A 136 -2.75 14.26 6.05
CA GLY A 136 -1.74 13.35 5.54
C GLY A 136 -2.31 11.93 5.46
N THR A 137 -2.09 11.23 4.35
CA THR A 137 -2.55 9.85 4.20
C THR A 137 -1.43 8.96 3.67
N LEU A 138 -1.18 7.83 4.34
CA LEU A 138 -0.25 6.79 3.93
C LEU A 138 -1.03 5.51 3.60
N PHE A 139 -0.79 4.96 2.41
CA PHE A 139 -1.28 3.65 2.00
C PHE A 139 -0.13 2.65 1.91
N ALA A 140 -0.21 1.52 2.61
CA ALA A 140 0.58 0.35 2.25
C ALA A 140 -0.29 -0.63 1.45
N TYR A 141 0.18 -0.96 0.24
CA TYR A 141 -0.52 -1.85 -0.70
C TYR A 141 0.41 -2.96 -1.18
N GLY A 142 -0.14 -4.14 -1.47
CA GLY A 142 0.63 -5.29 -1.93
C GLY A 142 0.03 -6.61 -1.49
N GLN A 143 0.56 -7.71 -2.01
CA GLN A 143 0.13 -9.06 -1.64
C GLN A 143 0.33 -9.36 -0.15
N THR A 144 -0.34 -10.39 0.34
CA THR A 144 -0.02 -10.98 1.65
C THR A 144 1.46 -11.36 1.76
N SER A 145 2.01 -11.16 2.96
CA SER A 145 3.42 -11.39 3.28
C SER A 145 4.44 -10.52 2.51
N SER A 146 4.02 -9.42 1.88
CA SER A 146 4.96 -8.47 1.26
C SER A 146 5.57 -7.43 2.21
N GLY A 147 5.21 -7.45 3.50
CA GLY A 147 5.76 -6.53 4.51
C GLY A 147 4.95 -5.26 4.77
N LYS A 148 3.69 -5.18 4.31
CA LYS A 148 2.79 -4.04 4.54
C LYS A 148 2.63 -3.70 6.03
N THR A 149 2.15 -4.67 6.82
CA THR A 149 1.88 -4.49 8.24
C THR A 149 3.13 -4.09 9.02
N PHE A 150 4.27 -4.77 8.76
CA PHE A 150 5.56 -4.40 9.35
C PHE A 150 5.92 -2.95 9.03
N THR A 151 5.82 -2.55 7.77
CA THR A 151 6.14 -1.20 7.32
C THR A 151 5.25 -0.16 7.99
N VAL A 152 3.93 -0.35 7.97
CA VAL A 152 2.98 0.60 8.55
C VAL A 152 3.13 0.72 10.05
N THR A 153 3.26 -0.41 10.77
CA THR A 153 3.41 -0.40 12.24
C THR A 153 4.67 0.34 12.67
N GLU A 154 5.81 0.09 12.02
CA GLU A 154 7.05 0.76 12.38
C GLU A 154 7.04 2.25 11.98
N LEU A 155 6.42 2.60 10.85
CA LEU A 155 6.20 4.01 10.48
C LEU A 155 5.26 4.74 11.46
N GLN A 156 4.22 4.06 11.97
CA GLN A 156 3.32 4.63 12.98
C GLN A 156 4.08 4.98 14.25
N LYS A 157 4.96 4.09 14.73
CA LYS A 157 5.80 4.31 15.90
C LYS A 157 6.72 5.53 15.73
N LEU A 158 7.34 5.67 14.55
CA LEU A 158 8.18 6.84 14.23
C LEU A 158 7.35 8.14 14.17
N ALA A 159 6.19 8.11 13.52
CA ALA A 159 5.30 9.26 13.40
C ALA A 159 4.80 9.75 14.78
N VAL A 160 4.33 8.85 15.65
CA VAL A 160 3.86 9.25 16.99
C VAL A 160 5.02 9.73 17.85
N SER A 161 6.21 9.15 17.75
CA SER A 161 7.39 9.64 18.46
C SER A 161 7.69 11.08 18.06
N GLU A 162 7.82 11.39 16.77
CA GLU A 162 8.14 12.75 16.32
C GLU A 162 7.03 13.75 16.71
N LEU A 163 5.76 13.35 16.63
CA LEU A 163 4.65 14.21 17.02
C LEU A 163 4.66 14.53 18.52
N VAL A 164 4.99 13.56 19.37
CA VAL A 164 5.14 13.76 20.83
C VAL A 164 6.35 14.65 21.11
N ASP A 165 7.49 14.43 20.45
CA ASP A 165 8.70 15.24 20.61
C ASP A 165 8.45 16.72 20.23
N ARG A 166 7.51 16.96 19.32
CA ARG A 166 7.02 18.30 18.92
C ARG A 166 5.99 18.90 19.87
N GLN A 167 5.69 18.24 21.00
CA GLN A 167 4.71 18.67 22.00
C GLN A 167 3.30 18.88 21.43
N ALA A 168 2.94 18.15 20.37
CA ALA A 168 1.60 18.17 19.85
C ALA A 168 0.65 17.37 20.75
N GLU A 169 -0.59 17.83 20.89
CA GLU A 169 -1.61 17.04 21.55
C GLU A 169 -2.20 16.01 20.58
N LEU A 170 -2.13 14.73 20.96
CA LEU A 170 -2.45 13.62 20.06
C LEU A 170 -3.64 12.81 20.55
N TYR A 171 -4.48 12.42 19.59
CA TYR A 171 -5.52 11.42 19.78
C TYR A 171 -5.40 10.33 18.73
N ILE A 172 -5.47 9.09 19.15
CA ILE A 172 -5.31 7.92 18.29
C ILE A 172 -6.63 7.15 18.25
N THR A 173 -7.08 6.84 17.05
CA THR A 173 -8.16 5.91 16.75
C THR A 173 -7.61 4.81 15.86
N VAL A 174 -7.84 3.54 16.19
CA VAL A 174 -7.41 2.42 15.35
C VAL A 174 -8.61 1.55 15.01
N VAL A 175 -8.91 1.42 13.72
CA VAL A 175 -10.10 0.74 13.22
C VAL A 175 -9.71 -0.35 12.24
N GLU A 176 -10.38 -1.49 12.35
CA GLU A 176 -10.36 -2.58 11.39
C GLU A 176 -11.60 -2.52 10.50
N LEU A 177 -11.42 -2.63 9.19
CA LEU A 177 -12.48 -2.80 8.21
C LEU A 177 -12.42 -4.22 7.63
N SER A 178 -13.45 -5.02 7.93
CA SER A 178 -13.64 -6.36 7.36
C SER A 178 -14.84 -6.32 6.44
N GLY A 179 -14.58 -6.30 5.14
CA GLY A 179 -15.60 -6.00 4.12
C GLY A 179 -16.25 -4.63 4.36
N ASN A 180 -17.55 -4.62 4.65
CA ASN A 180 -18.30 -3.39 4.92
C ASN A 180 -18.50 -3.09 6.41
N VAL A 181 -18.04 -3.96 7.31
CA VAL A 181 -18.18 -3.80 8.76
C VAL A 181 -16.90 -3.17 9.33
N ALA A 182 -17.07 -2.24 10.27
CA ALA A 182 -15.98 -1.56 10.94
C ALA A 182 -15.94 -1.91 12.43
N PHE A 183 -14.73 -2.11 12.96
CA PHE A 183 -14.48 -2.47 14.36
C PHE A 183 -13.43 -1.56 14.96
N ASP A 184 -13.61 -1.16 16.22
CA ASP A 184 -12.61 -0.41 16.97
C ASP A 184 -11.63 -1.37 17.66
N LEU A 185 -10.35 -1.30 17.27
CA LEU A 185 -9.30 -2.17 17.78
C LEU A 185 -8.84 -1.78 19.20
N LEU A 186 -9.10 -0.56 19.66
CA LEU A 186 -8.81 -0.12 21.02
C LEU A 186 -9.88 -0.57 22.02
N LYS A 187 -11.09 -0.85 21.53
CA LYS A 187 -12.22 -1.40 22.27
C LYS A 187 -12.47 -2.88 21.98
N GLN A 188 -11.39 -3.67 21.84
CA GLN A 188 -11.48 -5.13 21.69
C GLN A 188 -12.36 -5.58 20.50
N ARG A 189 -12.31 -4.85 19.38
CA ARG A 189 -13.14 -5.08 18.18
C ARG A 189 -14.64 -4.83 18.40
N GLU A 190 -15.01 -3.84 19.21
CA GLU A 190 -16.39 -3.36 19.27
C GLU A 190 -16.83 -2.81 17.91
N ARG A 191 -18.04 -3.12 17.46
CA ARG A 191 -18.56 -2.63 16.18
C ARG A 191 -18.80 -1.13 16.21
N ILE A 192 -18.41 -0.45 15.13
CA ILE A 192 -18.62 0.98 14.95
C ILE A 192 -19.34 1.25 13.62
N ALA A 193 -19.88 2.47 13.47
CA ALA A 193 -20.56 2.88 12.25
C ALA A 193 -19.76 3.96 11.50
N VAL A 194 -19.62 3.80 10.18
CA VAL A 194 -19.06 4.82 9.29
C VAL A 194 -20.23 5.62 8.69
N ARG A 195 -20.36 6.90 9.06
CA ARG A 195 -21.48 7.76 8.64
C ARG A 195 -20.96 9.10 8.11
N GLU A 196 -21.73 9.75 7.25
CA GLU A 196 -21.47 11.15 6.86
C GLU A 196 -22.31 12.07 7.75
N ASP A 197 -21.72 13.16 8.24
CA ASP A 197 -22.48 14.22 8.91
C ASP A 197 -23.12 15.19 7.90
N ALA A 198 -23.86 16.19 8.39
CA ALA A 198 -24.54 17.17 7.55
C ALA A 198 -23.58 18.01 6.69
N SER A 199 -22.30 18.12 7.07
CA SER A 199 -21.26 18.79 6.28
C SER A 199 -20.68 17.90 5.18
N GLY A 200 -21.08 16.63 5.14
CA GLY A 200 -20.53 15.63 4.22
C GLY A 200 -19.20 15.03 4.68
N THR A 201 -18.77 15.29 5.93
CA THR A 201 -17.55 14.74 6.51
C THR A 201 -17.81 13.34 7.05
N THR A 202 -16.93 12.39 6.73
CA THR A 202 -17.04 11.02 7.24
C THR A 202 -16.64 10.94 8.72
N ARG A 203 -17.51 10.33 9.54
CA ARG A 203 -17.36 10.11 10.97
C ARG A 203 -17.32 8.62 11.30
N LEU A 204 -16.42 8.24 12.21
CA LEU A 204 -16.31 6.90 12.80
C LEU A 204 -17.10 6.87 14.11
N VAL A 205 -18.42 6.70 14.02
CA VAL A 205 -19.34 6.79 15.16
C VAL A 205 -19.18 5.58 16.07
N GLY A 206 -18.88 5.83 17.35
CA GLY A 206 -18.64 4.80 18.37
C GLY A 206 -17.15 4.47 18.58
N ALA A 207 -16.27 4.91 17.67
CA ALA A 207 -14.84 4.72 17.77
C ALA A 207 -14.23 5.58 18.88
N LEU A 208 -13.31 5.00 19.64
CA LEU A 208 -12.51 5.66 20.64
C LEU A 208 -11.49 6.59 19.98
N ASP A 209 -11.46 7.83 20.45
CA ASP A 209 -10.45 8.83 20.11
C ASP A 209 -9.58 9.02 21.35
N GLN A 210 -8.60 8.13 21.53
CA GLN A 210 -7.83 8.01 22.77
C GLN A 210 -6.74 9.08 22.81
N ARG A 211 -6.82 9.99 23.79
CA ARG A 211 -5.74 10.96 24.06
C ARG A 211 -4.48 10.22 24.50
N VAL A 212 -3.35 10.69 24.00
CA VAL A 212 -2.02 10.15 24.29
C VAL A 212 -1.21 11.19 25.08
N SER A 213 -0.58 10.76 26.18
CA SER A 213 0.19 11.61 27.08
C SER A 213 1.71 11.47 26.95
N GLY A 214 2.19 10.53 26.12
CA GLY A 214 3.62 10.31 25.91
C GLY A 214 3.90 9.24 24.86
N LYS A 215 5.18 9.12 24.47
CA LYS A 215 5.64 8.22 23.42
C LYS A 215 5.37 6.75 23.76
N GLU A 216 5.69 6.35 24.99
CA GLU A 216 5.56 4.97 25.47
C GLU A 216 4.10 4.53 25.42
N GLN A 217 3.18 5.38 25.90
CA GLN A 217 1.74 5.13 25.85
C GLN A 217 1.23 5.06 24.39
N ALA A 218 1.76 5.91 23.49
CA ALA A 218 1.39 5.89 22.08
C ALA A 218 1.73 4.52 21.45
N VAL A 219 2.96 4.05 21.69
CA VAL A 219 3.45 2.78 21.16
C VAL A 219 2.68 1.61 21.74
N GLU A 220 2.45 1.60 23.07
CA GLU A 220 1.65 0.56 23.73
C GLU A 220 0.23 0.48 23.15
N LEU A 221 -0.40 1.62 22.90
CA LEU A 221 -1.74 1.70 22.32
C LEU A 221 -1.78 1.10 20.90
N LEU A 222 -0.77 1.39 20.07
CA LEU A 222 -0.64 0.80 18.74
C LEU A 222 -0.42 -0.72 18.81
N GLU A 223 0.45 -1.18 19.70
CA GLU A 223 0.74 -2.61 19.87
C GLU A 223 -0.48 -3.39 20.37
N LYS A 224 -1.24 -2.80 21.31
CA LYS A 224 -2.53 -3.33 21.78
C LYS A 224 -3.55 -3.41 20.65
N ALA A 225 -3.68 -2.37 19.82
CA ALA A 225 -4.58 -2.43 18.66
C ALA A 225 -4.20 -3.57 17.71
N MET A 226 -2.89 -3.72 17.46
CA MET A 226 -2.36 -4.77 16.59
C MET A 226 -2.47 -6.18 17.19
N SER A 227 -2.48 -6.34 18.53
CA SER A 227 -2.77 -7.63 19.16
C SER A 227 -4.22 -8.04 18.93
N PHE A 228 -5.18 -7.12 19.05
CA PHE A 228 -6.59 -7.41 18.76
C PHE A 228 -6.82 -7.73 17.29
N ARG A 229 -6.13 -7.04 16.37
CA ARG A 229 -6.18 -7.38 14.95
C ARG A 229 -5.66 -8.79 14.69
N ARG A 230 -4.53 -9.18 15.31
CA ARG A 230 -3.95 -10.52 15.16
C ARG A 230 -4.80 -11.63 15.78
N ALA A 231 -5.44 -11.34 16.91
CA ALA A 231 -6.29 -12.28 17.64
C ALA A 231 -7.70 -12.42 17.03
N ALA A 232 -8.00 -11.71 15.94
CA ALA A 232 -9.28 -11.88 15.25
C ALA A 232 -9.46 -13.35 14.83
N PRO A 233 -10.63 -13.95 15.09
CA PRO A 233 -10.92 -15.33 14.68
C PRO A 233 -11.04 -15.39 13.16
N THR A 234 -9.91 -15.48 12.46
CA THR A 234 -9.83 -15.77 11.04
C THR A 234 -9.36 -17.21 10.88
N LEU A 235 -10.13 -18.03 10.15
CA LEU A 235 -9.76 -19.42 9.88
C LEU A 235 -8.41 -19.47 9.14
N LYS A 236 -7.43 -20.12 9.79
CA LYS A 236 -6.14 -20.63 9.27
C LYS A 236 -5.08 -19.66 8.71
N ASN A 237 -5.35 -18.37 8.46
CA ASN A 237 -4.34 -17.42 7.93
C ASN A 237 -4.17 -16.20 8.85
N PRO A 238 -3.06 -15.44 8.73
CA PRO A 238 -2.83 -14.22 9.51
C PRO A 238 -3.95 -13.20 9.27
N ALA A 239 -4.65 -12.76 10.32
CA ALA A 239 -5.78 -11.83 10.21
C ALA A 239 -5.45 -10.52 9.46
N SER A 240 -4.19 -10.07 9.49
CA SER A 240 -3.74 -8.87 8.77
C SER A 240 -3.84 -8.96 7.24
N SER A 241 -3.94 -10.15 6.65
CA SER A 241 -4.16 -10.30 5.20
C SER A 241 -5.59 -10.04 4.76
N ARG A 242 -6.56 -10.15 5.68
CA ARG A 242 -7.99 -10.21 5.33
C ARG A 242 -8.83 -9.03 5.82
N SER A 243 -8.21 -8.01 6.39
CA SER A 243 -8.89 -6.77 6.78
C SER A 243 -7.98 -5.57 6.60
N HIS A 244 -8.58 -4.42 6.31
CA HIS A 244 -7.87 -3.15 6.25
C HIS A 244 -7.76 -2.57 7.66
N CYS A 245 -6.59 -2.08 8.05
CA CYS A 245 -6.42 -1.35 9.30
C CYS A 245 -6.16 0.12 9.01
N ILE A 246 -6.87 0.99 9.73
CA ILE A 246 -6.77 2.43 9.64
C ILE A 246 -6.38 2.94 11.03
N CYS A 247 -5.15 3.42 11.17
CA CYS A 247 -4.75 4.23 12.31
C CYS A 247 -4.93 5.70 11.93
N ARG A 248 -5.81 6.40 12.64
CA ARG A 248 -6.01 7.84 12.51
C ARG A 248 -5.38 8.53 13.71
N ILE A 249 -4.40 9.38 13.46
CA ILE A 249 -3.75 10.23 14.47
C ILE A 249 -4.26 11.66 14.24
N ARG A 250 -5.02 12.17 15.20
CA ARG A 250 -5.50 13.55 15.22
C ARG A 250 -4.47 14.39 15.97
N VAL A 251 -4.00 15.44 15.31
CA VAL A 251 -2.96 16.35 15.81
C VAL A 251 -3.61 17.68 16.14
N VAL A 252 -3.64 18.03 17.41
CA VAL A 252 -4.14 19.30 17.92
C VAL A 252 -2.95 20.16 18.30
N GLN A 253 -2.90 21.37 17.73
CA GLN A 253 -1.91 22.35 18.11
C GLN A 253 -2.50 23.39 19.06
N PRO A 254 -1.82 23.73 20.17
CA PRO A 254 -2.25 24.84 21.01
C PRO A 254 -2.32 26.18 20.27
N THR A 255 -1.50 26.32 19.23
CA THR A 255 -1.28 27.56 18.47
C THR A 255 -2.20 27.73 17.28
N SER A 256 -3.04 26.75 16.93
CA SER A 256 -3.95 26.82 15.77
C SER A 256 -5.30 26.20 16.09
N PRO A 257 -6.42 26.83 15.70
CA PRO A 257 -7.75 26.20 15.82
C PRO A 257 -7.93 25.05 14.83
N GLU A 258 -7.12 24.97 13.78
CA GLU A 258 -7.18 23.91 12.78
C GLU A 258 -6.48 22.63 13.29
N GLN A 259 -7.17 21.50 13.17
CA GLN A 259 -6.65 20.19 13.57
C GLN A 259 -6.18 19.44 12.33
N GLY A 260 -4.98 18.88 12.40
CA GLY A 260 -4.47 18.01 11.36
C GLY A 260 -4.78 16.55 11.64
N TYR A 261 -4.73 15.76 10.57
CA TYR A 261 -4.97 14.33 10.67
C TYR A 261 -3.99 13.56 9.82
N LEU A 262 -3.41 12.52 10.42
CA LEU A 262 -2.61 11.53 9.72
C LEU A 262 -3.37 10.20 9.69
N TYR A 263 -3.60 9.68 8.49
CA TYR A 263 -4.22 8.39 8.25
C TYR A 263 -3.14 7.41 7.80
N MET A 264 -2.82 6.42 8.60
CA MET A 264 -1.83 5.39 8.29
C MET A 264 -2.53 4.05 8.08
N ILE A 265 -2.58 3.62 6.83
CA ILE A 265 -3.48 2.56 6.36
C ILE A 265 -2.68 1.35 5.92
N ASP A 266 -2.93 0.22 6.57
CA ASP A 266 -2.45 -1.09 6.15
C ASP A 266 -3.60 -1.81 5.45
N LEU A 267 -3.54 -1.86 4.11
CA LEU A 267 -4.58 -2.50 3.32
C LEU A 267 -4.48 -4.03 3.41
N ALA A 268 -5.61 -4.70 3.22
CA ALA A 268 -5.65 -6.15 3.03
C ALA A 268 -4.78 -6.59 1.84
N GLY A 269 -4.41 -7.86 1.82
CA GLY A 269 -3.65 -8.47 0.73
C GLY A 269 -4.37 -8.32 -0.62
N SER A 270 -3.60 -8.03 -1.68
CA SER A 270 -4.12 -7.86 -3.04
C SER A 270 -4.06 -9.12 -3.91
N GLU A 271 -3.84 -10.29 -3.30
CA GLU A 271 -3.76 -11.59 -3.98
C GLU A 271 -5.02 -11.93 -4.80
N ALA A 272 -4.84 -12.74 -5.84
CA ALA A 272 -5.92 -13.12 -6.75
C ALA A 272 -6.72 -14.29 -6.18
N ALA A 273 -8.01 -14.38 -6.53
CA ALA A 273 -8.88 -15.48 -6.10
C ALA A 273 -8.36 -16.90 -6.46
N ARG A 274 -7.43 -17.02 -7.42
CA ARG A 274 -6.80 -18.29 -7.80
C ARG A 274 -5.83 -18.81 -6.74
N ASP A 275 -5.26 -17.91 -5.95
CA ASP A 275 -4.37 -18.24 -4.81
C ASP A 275 -5.18 -18.76 -3.60
N VAL A 276 -6.52 -18.78 -3.74
CA VAL A 276 -7.49 -19.04 -2.67
C VAL A 276 -8.27 -20.34 -2.93
N ALA A 277 -7.84 -21.16 -3.89
CA ALA A 277 -8.58 -22.35 -4.38
C ALA A 277 -8.91 -23.42 -3.32
N GLU A 278 -8.25 -23.43 -2.16
CA GLU A 278 -8.48 -24.40 -1.08
C GLU A 278 -9.31 -23.88 0.10
N HIS A 279 -9.94 -22.71 -0.02
CA HIS A 279 -10.62 -22.08 1.11
C HIS A 279 -12.12 -22.40 1.21
N GLY A 280 -12.62 -22.47 2.44
CA GLY A 280 -14.04 -22.63 2.72
C GLY A 280 -14.91 -21.42 2.33
N PRO A 281 -16.25 -21.55 2.35
CA PRO A 281 -17.18 -20.53 1.88
C PRO A 281 -17.04 -19.16 2.54
N GLU A 282 -16.75 -19.10 3.84
CA GLU A 282 -16.60 -17.83 4.58
C GLU A 282 -15.34 -17.07 4.17
N THR A 283 -14.21 -17.76 4.07
CA THR A 283 -12.95 -17.16 3.61
C THR A 283 -13.02 -16.69 2.16
N MET A 284 -13.76 -17.40 1.31
CA MET A 284 -14.04 -16.92 -0.05
C MET A 284 -14.84 -15.61 -0.04
N ARG A 285 -15.80 -15.45 0.88
CA ARG A 285 -16.56 -14.19 1.04
C ARG A 285 -15.65 -13.05 1.51
N GLU A 286 -14.82 -13.28 2.53
CA GLU A 286 -13.85 -12.28 3.02
C GLU A 286 -12.90 -11.82 1.91
N THR A 287 -12.31 -12.78 1.19
CA THR A 287 -11.41 -12.52 0.05
C THR A 287 -12.11 -11.70 -1.03
N ARG A 288 -13.36 -12.05 -1.36
CA ARG A 288 -14.15 -11.30 -2.34
C ARG A 288 -14.37 -9.87 -1.86
N ASP A 289 -14.77 -9.66 -0.62
CA ASP A 289 -15.06 -8.33 -0.09
C ASP A 289 -13.80 -7.45 0.00
N ASN A 290 -12.64 -8.05 0.30
CA ASN A 290 -11.34 -7.37 0.22
C ASN A 290 -11.01 -6.95 -1.22
N ASN A 291 -11.20 -7.85 -2.17
CA ASN A 291 -10.97 -7.54 -3.59
C ASN A 291 -11.94 -6.47 -4.11
N VAL A 292 -13.20 -6.46 -3.67
CA VAL A 292 -14.17 -5.42 -4.00
C VAL A 292 -13.71 -4.07 -3.44
N SER A 293 -13.35 -3.99 -2.17
CA SER A 293 -12.89 -2.73 -1.55
C SER A 293 -11.61 -2.19 -2.20
N LEU A 294 -10.65 -3.06 -2.52
CA LEU A 294 -9.45 -2.68 -3.28
C LEU A 294 -9.79 -2.24 -4.72
N SER A 295 -10.75 -2.90 -5.39
CA SER A 295 -11.18 -2.49 -6.74
C SER A 295 -11.84 -1.12 -6.73
N VAL A 296 -12.73 -0.84 -5.77
CA VAL A 296 -13.37 0.46 -5.65
C VAL A 296 -12.34 1.55 -5.31
N LEU A 297 -11.34 1.24 -4.48
CA LEU A 297 -10.22 2.15 -4.20
C LEU A 297 -9.46 2.49 -5.49
N LYS A 298 -9.14 1.48 -6.31
CA LYS A 298 -8.50 1.64 -7.63
C LYS A 298 -9.30 2.55 -8.54
N ASP A 299 -10.62 2.34 -8.60
CA ASP A 299 -11.50 3.18 -9.41
C ASP A 299 -11.61 4.61 -8.86
N CYS A 300 -11.63 4.81 -7.55
CA CYS A 300 -11.65 6.15 -6.96
C CYS A 300 -10.41 6.96 -7.36
N ILE A 301 -9.22 6.34 -7.32
CA ILE A 301 -7.99 7.01 -7.70
C ILE A 301 -7.98 7.34 -9.20
N ARG A 302 -8.38 6.37 -10.04
CA ARG A 302 -8.50 6.59 -11.50
C ARG A 302 -9.45 7.72 -11.85
N GLN A 303 -10.63 7.76 -11.22
CA GLN A 303 -11.61 8.81 -11.49
C GLN A 303 -11.16 10.17 -10.94
N ARG A 304 -10.43 10.20 -9.82
CA ARG A 304 -9.84 11.43 -9.27
C ARG A 304 -8.82 12.03 -10.22
N ALA A 305 -7.94 11.21 -10.79
CA ALA A 305 -6.97 11.64 -11.80
C ALA A 305 -7.66 12.22 -13.04
N LEU A 306 -8.65 11.50 -13.60
CA LEU A 306 -9.45 11.99 -14.73
C LEU A 306 -10.20 13.30 -14.41
N ALA A 307 -10.60 13.52 -13.16
CA ALA A 307 -11.24 14.75 -12.72
C ALA A 307 -10.27 15.94 -12.68
N ALA A 308 -8.97 15.70 -12.52
CA ALA A 308 -7.93 16.74 -12.51
C ALA A 308 -7.59 17.21 -13.94
N SER A 309 -7.57 16.31 -14.92
CA SER A 309 -7.25 16.62 -16.32
C SER A 309 -8.45 17.02 -17.19
N SER A 310 -9.69 16.72 -16.75
CA SER A 310 -10.90 16.98 -17.54
C SER A 310 -11.70 18.19 -17.05
N LYS A 311 -12.18 19.02 -17.99
CA LYS A 311 -13.18 20.07 -17.70
C LYS A 311 -14.58 19.49 -17.41
N LYS A 312 -14.81 18.19 -17.65
CA LYS A 312 -16.09 17.53 -17.38
C LYS A 312 -16.19 17.13 -15.91
N LYS A 313 -17.39 17.20 -15.35
CA LYS A 313 -17.69 16.73 -13.99
C LYS A 313 -17.56 15.21 -13.92
N VAL A 314 -16.43 14.71 -13.43
CA VAL A 314 -16.19 13.28 -13.20
C VAL A 314 -16.74 12.88 -11.83
N HIS A 315 -17.52 11.81 -11.78
CA HIS A 315 -18.03 11.26 -10.53
C HIS A 315 -17.04 10.24 -9.95
N VAL A 316 -16.57 10.48 -8.72
CA VAL A 316 -15.70 9.56 -7.98
C VAL A 316 -16.56 8.66 -7.07
N PRO A 317 -16.51 7.32 -7.21
CA PRO A 317 -17.42 6.39 -6.52
C PRO A 317 -17.01 6.12 -5.06
N VAL A 318 -16.76 7.16 -4.26
CA VAL A 318 -16.29 7.05 -2.86
C VAL A 318 -17.23 6.23 -1.96
N ARG A 319 -18.51 6.11 -2.34
CA ARG A 319 -19.51 5.33 -1.60
C ARG A 319 -19.52 3.83 -1.94
N GLY A 320 -18.71 3.38 -2.90
CA GLY A 320 -18.70 1.99 -3.37
C GLY A 320 -18.18 0.96 -2.37
N SER A 321 -17.47 1.39 -1.31
CA SER A 321 -17.02 0.52 -0.21
C SER A 321 -16.91 1.31 1.10
N THR A 322 -16.95 0.63 2.25
CA THR A 322 -16.69 1.29 3.54
C THR A 322 -15.29 1.90 3.60
N LEU A 323 -14.28 1.24 3.02
CA LEU A 323 -12.92 1.77 2.91
C LEU A 323 -12.89 3.12 2.20
N THR A 324 -13.47 3.21 1.00
CA THR A 324 -13.48 4.47 0.22
C THR A 324 -14.36 5.56 0.83
N LYS A 325 -15.34 5.20 1.67
CA LYS A 325 -16.10 6.18 2.47
C LYS A 325 -15.23 6.83 3.54
N VAL A 326 -14.43 6.03 4.24
CA VAL A 326 -13.48 6.54 5.25
C VAL A 326 -12.42 7.42 4.60
N LEU A 327 -11.99 7.06 3.39
CA LEU A 327 -10.94 7.74 2.63
C LEU A 327 -11.46 8.81 1.66
N LYS A 328 -12.70 9.26 1.85
CA LYS A 328 -13.34 10.24 0.97
C LYS A 328 -12.50 11.50 0.80
N HIS A 329 -11.79 11.94 1.85
CA HIS A 329 -10.92 13.12 1.81
C HIS A 329 -9.75 13.02 0.82
N VAL A 330 -9.33 11.81 0.46
CA VAL A 330 -8.26 11.60 -0.52
C VAL A 330 -8.77 11.81 -1.95
N PHE A 331 -10.00 11.36 -2.23
CA PHE A 331 -10.50 11.24 -3.61
C PHE A 331 -11.57 12.26 -3.99
N ASP A 332 -12.33 12.80 -3.05
CA ASP A 332 -13.43 13.71 -3.37
C ASP A 332 -12.87 15.12 -3.63
N PRO A 333 -12.98 15.65 -4.88
CA PRO A 333 -12.52 16.99 -5.23
C PRO A 333 -13.15 18.11 -4.41
N LYS A 334 -14.28 17.84 -3.74
CA LYS A 334 -15.03 18.84 -2.97
C LYS A 334 -14.49 19.04 -1.56
N VAL A 335 -13.57 18.20 -1.09
CA VAL A 335 -12.96 18.38 0.23
C VAL A 335 -12.02 19.58 0.18
N SER A 336 -12.29 20.58 1.03
CA SER A 336 -11.56 21.84 1.06
C SER A 336 -10.20 21.77 1.75
N GLN A 337 -10.00 20.78 2.64
CA GLN A 337 -8.74 20.60 3.35
C GLN A 337 -7.73 19.90 2.46
N GLU A 338 -6.56 20.53 2.30
CA GLU A 338 -5.45 19.98 1.52
C GLU A 338 -4.96 18.64 2.11
N CYS A 339 -4.75 17.64 1.24
CA CYS A 339 -4.29 16.32 1.63
C CYS A 339 -3.04 15.92 0.84
N LYS A 340 -1.94 15.65 1.55
CA LYS A 340 -0.80 14.93 0.97
C LYS A 340 -1.00 13.43 1.12
N THR A 341 -0.61 12.67 0.11
CA THR A 341 -0.79 11.22 0.07
C THR A 341 0.52 10.53 -0.27
N VAL A 342 0.86 9.46 0.43
CA VAL A 342 1.97 8.57 0.09
C VAL A 342 1.43 7.17 -0.10
N VAL A 343 1.85 6.51 -1.17
CA VAL A 343 1.59 5.09 -1.40
C VAL A 343 2.92 4.34 -1.32
N ILE A 344 2.98 3.31 -0.49
CA ILE A 344 4.09 2.36 -0.40
C ILE A 344 3.58 1.02 -0.93
N ALA A 345 3.96 0.70 -2.15
CA ALA A 345 3.75 -0.61 -2.74
C ALA A 345 4.79 -1.60 -2.19
N CYS A 346 4.36 -2.48 -1.29
CA CYS A 346 5.17 -3.49 -0.65
C CYS A 346 5.24 -4.74 -1.54
N VAL A 347 6.46 -5.17 -1.88
CA VAL A 347 6.73 -6.21 -2.88
C VAL A 347 7.49 -7.37 -2.26
N ASN A 348 7.07 -8.59 -2.59
CA ASN A 348 7.79 -9.81 -2.26
C ASN A 348 8.83 -10.11 -3.36
N PRO A 349 10.13 -10.21 -3.01
CA PRO A 349 11.18 -10.45 -4.00
C PRO A 349 11.20 -11.88 -4.57
N SER A 350 10.48 -12.85 -4.00
CA SER A 350 10.54 -14.26 -4.41
C SER A 350 9.94 -14.52 -5.80
N LEU A 351 10.58 -15.39 -6.60
CA LEU A 351 10.04 -15.86 -7.88
C LEU A 351 8.71 -16.60 -7.72
N GLY A 352 8.47 -17.27 -6.58
CA GLY A 352 7.18 -17.91 -6.30
C GLY A 352 6.02 -16.90 -6.32
N ASP A 353 6.29 -15.64 -5.99
CA ASP A 353 5.33 -14.56 -5.85
C ASP A 353 5.38 -13.53 -7.00
N VAL A 354 6.17 -13.81 -8.04
CA VAL A 354 6.46 -12.88 -9.15
C VAL A 354 5.21 -12.32 -9.82
N SER A 355 4.16 -13.13 -9.96
CA SER A 355 2.89 -12.72 -10.56
C SER A 355 2.17 -11.65 -9.74
N SER A 356 2.17 -11.82 -8.41
CA SER A 356 1.55 -10.88 -7.47
C SER A 356 2.37 -9.60 -7.37
N SER A 357 3.70 -9.71 -7.24
CA SER A 357 4.63 -8.57 -7.31
C SER A 357 4.48 -7.76 -8.59
N LYS A 358 4.33 -8.40 -9.75
CA LYS A 358 4.09 -7.73 -11.04
C LYS A 358 2.78 -6.94 -11.05
N ASN A 359 1.71 -7.49 -10.49
CA ASN A 359 0.44 -6.78 -10.37
C ASN A 359 0.52 -5.59 -9.43
N THR A 360 1.27 -5.72 -8.33
CA THR A 360 1.52 -4.62 -7.39
C THR A 360 2.30 -3.47 -8.04
N LEU A 361 3.40 -3.78 -8.73
CA LEU A 361 4.22 -2.79 -9.44
C LEU A 361 3.45 -2.09 -10.55
N ARG A 362 2.72 -2.85 -11.39
CA ARG A 362 1.89 -2.28 -12.44
C ARG A 362 0.86 -1.30 -11.89
N TYR A 363 0.28 -1.62 -10.73
CA TYR A 363 -0.67 -0.71 -10.10
C TYR A 363 0.00 0.54 -9.54
N ALA A 364 1.15 0.41 -8.87
CA ALA A 364 1.93 1.55 -8.40
C ALA A 364 2.32 2.49 -9.56
N GLU A 365 2.78 1.93 -10.68
CA GLU A 365 3.14 2.72 -11.85
C GLU A 365 1.92 3.45 -12.45
N LEU A 366 0.75 2.79 -12.50
CA LEU A 366 -0.49 3.44 -12.92
C LEU A 366 -0.88 4.60 -11.99
N LEU A 367 -0.64 4.48 -10.68
CA LEU A 367 -0.87 5.57 -9.72
C LEU A 367 0.07 6.75 -9.93
N GLY A 368 1.32 6.50 -10.31
CA GLY A 368 2.28 7.56 -10.61
C GLY A 368 1.97 8.29 -11.92
N LYS A 369 1.42 7.59 -12.91
CA LYS A 369 1.07 8.14 -14.24
C LYS A 369 -0.30 8.83 -14.29
N MET A 370 -1.00 8.92 -13.17
CA MET A 370 -2.37 9.39 -13.08
C MET A 370 -2.42 10.92 -12.86
N ASP A 371 -2.32 11.68 -13.95
CA ASP A 371 -2.95 13.01 -14.12
C ASP A 371 -3.50 13.15 -15.55
#